data_AF-A0A1F9SNW0-F1
#
_entry.id   AF-A0A1F9SNW0-F1
#
_cell.length_a   1.000
_cell.length_b   1.000
_cell.length_c   1.000
_cell.angle_alpha   90.00
_cell.angle_beta   90.00
_cell.angle_gamma   90.00
#
_symmetry.space_group_name_H-M   'P 1'
#
loop_
_entity.id
_entity.type
_entity.pdbx_description
1 polymer ?
#
loop_
_entity_poly.entity_id
_entity_poly.type
_entity_poly.pdbx_seq_one_letter_code
_entity_poly.pdbx_strand_id
1 'polypeptide(L)'
;MDIDNFKAFNDNYGYLNGDNAIKQAAALLTDIQNAFPAEDVFVGHIGGDDFVLMAAPAKCEEIARTIATKFDALAPKLYNREDRERGYIVSKDRMNNVRQFPLMTLTIAVATNEKRALDHYAKIVDIASEIKKYLKGLKDRVGSMYLKDRRLD
;
A
#
# COMPACT_ATOMS: atom_id res chain seq x y z
N MET A 1 -0.35 4.96 2.49
CA MET A 1 -0.25 3.68 1.75
C MET A 1 1.22 3.41 1.47
N ASP A 2 1.66 2.15 1.53
CA ASP A 2 3.01 1.75 1.11
C ASP A 2 3.00 0.38 0.43
N ILE A 3 4.05 0.08 -0.35
CA ILE A 3 4.20 -1.20 -1.07
C ILE A 3 5.07 -2.14 -0.23
N ASP A 4 4.45 -3.20 0.29
CA ASP A 4 5.16 -4.21 1.05
C ASP A 4 6.10 -5.03 0.17
N ASN A 5 7.24 -5.46 0.73
CA ASN A 5 8.30 -6.21 0.04
C ASN A 5 8.95 -5.48 -1.16
N PHE A 6 8.72 -4.18 -1.33
CA PHE A 6 9.27 -3.40 -2.45
C PHE A 6 10.80 -3.45 -2.53
N LYS A 7 11.50 -3.37 -1.40
CA LYS A 7 12.96 -3.50 -1.37
C LYS A 7 13.42 -4.86 -1.92
N ALA A 8 12.80 -5.96 -1.49
CA ALA A 8 13.16 -7.30 -1.97
C ALA A 8 12.94 -7.43 -3.49
N PHE A 9 11.87 -6.80 -4.00
CA PHE A 9 11.64 -6.70 -5.43
C PHE A 9 12.73 -5.91 -6.15
N ASN A 10 13.12 -4.72 -5.64
CA ASN A 10 14.21 -3.92 -6.21
C ASN A 10 15.54 -4.66 -6.22
N ASP A 11 15.87 -5.34 -5.12
CA ASP A 11 17.13 -6.06 -4.99
C ASP A 11 17.20 -7.25 -5.97
N ASN A 12 16.05 -7.84 -6.33
CA ASN A 12 15.97 -9.00 -7.25
C ASN A 12 15.81 -8.61 -8.72
N TYR A 13 15.05 -7.56 -9.03
CA TYR A 13 14.70 -7.15 -10.40
C TYR A 13 15.40 -5.86 -10.85
N GLY A 14 16.10 -5.17 -9.95
CA GLY A 14 16.80 -3.91 -10.22
C GLY A 14 15.90 -2.68 -10.17
N TYR A 15 16.54 -1.51 -10.00
CA TYR A 15 15.85 -0.23 -9.79
C TYR A 15 14.92 0.18 -10.94
N LEU A 16 15.24 -0.14 -12.20
CA LEU A 16 14.36 0.18 -13.33
C LEU A 16 13.00 -0.52 -13.22
N ASN A 17 12.98 -1.77 -12.76
CA ASN A 17 11.73 -2.49 -12.50
C ASN A 17 11.03 -1.94 -11.26
N GLY A 18 11.79 -1.55 -10.24
CA GLY A 18 11.29 -0.82 -9.07
C GLY A 18 10.54 0.45 -9.42
N ASP A 19 11.17 1.32 -10.22
CA ASP A 19 10.58 2.56 -10.71
C ASP A 19 9.32 2.30 -11.53
N ASN A 20 9.31 1.24 -12.33
CA ASN A 20 8.11 0.82 -13.06
C ASN A 20 6.99 0.39 -12.09
N ALA A 21 7.29 -0.34 -11.01
CA ALA A 21 6.30 -0.69 -10.00
C ALA A 21 5.69 0.55 -9.30
N ILE A 22 6.52 1.53 -8.94
CA ILE A 22 6.06 2.82 -8.38
C ILE A 22 5.16 3.55 -9.38
N LYS A 23 5.57 3.63 -10.66
CA LYS A 23 4.77 4.27 -11.72
C LYS A 23 3.42 3.58 -11.94
N GLN A 24 3.39 2.26 -11.89
CA GLN A 24 2.17 1.47 -12.03
C GLN A 24 1.23 1.65 -10.82
N ALA A 25 1.79 1.75 -9.61
CA ALA A 25 1.02 2.12 -8.42
C ALA A 25 0.44 3.53 -8.56
N ALA A 26 1.25 4.51 -8.97
CA ALA A 26 0.81 5.88 -9.18
C ALA A 26 -0.30 5.98 -10.25
N ALA A 27 -0.14 5.29 -11.39
CA ALA A 27 -1.16 5.23 -12.44
C ALA A 27 -2.48 4.65 -11.91
N LEU A 28 -2.41 3.56 -11.13
CA LEU A 28 -3.58 2.98 -10.47
C LEU A 28 -4.28 3.99 -9.55
N LEU A 29 -3.54 4.76 -8.75
CA LEU A 29 -4.12 5.76 -7.86
C LEU A 29 -4.78 6.91 -8.65
N THR A 30 -4.16 7.34 -9.75
CA THR A 30 -4.75 8.34 -10.67
C THR A 30 -6.04 7.83 -11.29
N ASP A 31 -6.10 6.56 -11.71
CA ASP A 31 -7.33 5.96 -12.23
C ASP A 31 -8.44 5.95 -11.18
N ILE A 32 -8.09 5.70 -9.91
CA ILE A 32 -9.03 5.76 -8.80
C ILE A 32 -9.51 7.20 -8.58
N GLN A 33 -8.61 8.19 -8.57
CA GLN A 33 -8.99 9.59 -8.47
C GLN A 33 -10.02 9.98 -9.56
N ASN A 34 -9.81 9.53 -10.79
CA ASN A 34 -10.72 9.79 -11.91
C ASN A 34 -12.06 9.03 -11.82
N ALA A 35 -12.08 7.88 -11.15
CA ALA A 35 -13.30 7.07 -10.97
C ALA A 35 -14.23 7.61 -9.88
N PHE A 36 -13.72 8.46 -8.98
CA PHE A 36 -14.48 9.07 -7.87
C PHE A 36 -14.43 10.61 -7.93
N PRO A 37 -14.88 11.25 -9.04
CA PRO A 37 -14.73 12.69 -9.22
C PRO A 37 -15.54 13.53 -8.23
N ALA A 38 -16.61 12.98 -7.65
CA ALA A 38 -17.45 13.66 -6.66
C ALA A 38 -16.87 13.66 -5.24
N GLU A 39 -15.77 12.95 -5.00
CA GLU A 39 -15.23 12.69 -3.66
C GLU A 39 -13.94 13.46 -3.36
N ASP A 40 -13.59 14.41 -4.24
CA ASP A 40 -12.38 15.25 -4.19
C ASP A 40 -11.13 14.46 -3.80
N VAL A 41 -10.96 13.29 -4.42
CA VAL A 41 -9.83 12.40 -4.12
C VAL A 41 -8.54 13.12 -4.46
N PHE A 42 -7.68 13.29 -3.46
CA PHE A 42 -6.31 13.77 -3.64
C PHE A 42 -5.35 12.59 -3.58
N VAL A 43 -4.36 12.58 -4.47
CA VAL A 43 -3.26 11.61 -4.49
C VAL A 43 -1.94 12.37 -4.38
N GLY A 44 -1.14 12.00 -3.38
CA GLY A 44 0.22 12.51 -3.19
C GLY A 44 1.24 11.38 -3.15
N HIS A 45 2.39 11.59 -3.79
CA HIS A 45 3.54 10.70 -3.69
C HIS A 45 4.56 11.34 -2.73
N ILE A 46 4.84 10.67 -1.61
CA ILE A 46 5.77 11.18 -0.60
C ILE A 46 7.21 10.91 -1.03
N GLY A 47 7.46 9.72 -1.57
CA GLY A 47 8.76 9.26 -2.05
C GLY A 47 8.91 7.75 -1.95
N GLY A 48 9.75 7.16 -2.81
CA GLY A 48 9.90 5.70 -2.87
C GLY A 48 8.56 5.01 -3.13
N ASP A 49 8.19 4.07 -2.26
CA ASP A 49 6.93 3.35 -2.29
C ASP A 49 5.81 3.95 -1.41
N ASP A 50 6.03 5.11 -0.77
CA ASP A 50 5.07 5.77 0.10
C ASP A 50 4.14 6.75 -0.63
N PHE A 51 2.84 6.56 -0.46
CA PHE A 51 1.78 7.40 -1.01
C PHE A 51 0.79 7.86 0.06
N VAL A 52 0.20 9.04 -0.14
CA VAL A 52 -0.91 9.57 0.65
C VAL A 52 -2.13 9.76 -0.23
N LEU A 53 -3.30 9.46 0.32
CA LEU A 53 -4.59 9.74 -0.31
C LEU A 53 -5.48 10.45 0.70
N MET A 54 -6.27 11.41 0.19
CA MET A 54 -7.36 12.05 0.95
C MET A 54 -8.65 11.90 0.15
N ALA A 55 -9.73 11.58 0.83
CA ALA A 55 -11.06 11.40 0.24
C ALA A 55 -12.13 11.61 1.32
N ALA A 56 -13.39 11.73 0.90
CA ALA A 56 -14.51 11.80 1.84
C ALA A 56 -14.57 10.56 2.76
N PRO A 57 -14.79 10.74 4.09
CA PRO A 57 -14.80 9.62 5.05
C PRO A 57 -15.76 8.47 4.70
N ALA A 58 -16.87 8.78 4.04
CA ALA A 58 -17.87 7.81 3.61
C ALA A 58 -17.36 6.87 2.51
N LYS A 59 -16.36 7.29 1.73
CA LYS A 59 -15.80 6.54 0.59
C LYS A 59 -14.44 5.93 0.83
N CYS A 60 -13.70 6.37 1.86
CA CYS A 60 -12.34 5.89 2.11
C CYS A 60 -12.21 4.35 2.15
N GLU A 61 -13.18 3.65 2.73
CA GLU A 61 -13.14 2.18 2.83
C GLU A 61 -13.37 1.50 1.47
N GLU A 62 -14.30 2.04 0.66
CA GLU A 62 -14.56 1.58 -0.71
C GLU A 62 -13.35 1.82 -1.62
N ILE A 63 -12.75 3.02 -1.53
CA ILE A 63 -11.54 3.41 -2.26
C ILE A 63 -10.37 2.50 -1.87
N ALA A 64 -10.10 2.32 -0.57
CA ALA A 64 -9.00 1.49 -0.08
C ALA A 64 -9.14 0.03 -0.54
N ARG A 65 -10.35 -0.54 -0.47
CA ARG A 65 -10.64 -1.89 -0.98
C ARG A 65 -10.38 -1.99 -2.48
N THR A 66 -10.80 -0.99 -3.25
CA THR A 66 -10.64 -0.99 -4.70
C THR A 66 -9.17 -0.90 -5.09
N ILE A 67 -8.38 -0.05 -4.41
CA ILE A 67 -6.94 0.05 -4.58
C ILE A 67 -6.27 -1.29 -4.28
N ALA A 68 -6.54 -1.87 -3.10
CA ALA A 68 -5.99 -3.17 -2.68
C ALA A 68 -6.27 -4.26 -3.73
N THR A 69 -7.54 -4.39 -4.15
CA THR A 69 -7.98 -5.40 -5.13
C THR A 69 -7.27 -5.23 -6.49
N LYS A 70 -7.22 -3.99 -6.99
CA LYS A 70 -6.58 -3.72 -8.29
C LYS A 70 -5.07 -3.91 -8.23
N PHE A 71 -4.43 -3.54 -7.12
CA PHE A 71 -3.00 -3.74 -6.94
C PHE A 71 -2.65 -5.22 -6.84
N ASP A 72 -3.43 -6.03 -6.13
CA ASP A 72 -3.22 -7.48 -6.05
C ASP A 72 -3.34 -8.18 -7.42
N ALA A 73 -4.17 -7.65 -8.33
CA ALA A 73 -4.23 -8.13 -9.71
C ALA A 73 -3.09 -7.61 -10.61
N LEU A 74 -2.48 -6.47 -10.24
CA LEU A 74 -1.43 -5.80 -10.99
C LEU A 74 -0.05 -6.32 -10.62
N ALA A 75 0.27 -6.40 -9.33
CA ALA A 75 1.60 -6.68 -8.81
C ALA A 75 2.20 -8.00 -9.35
N PRO A 76 1.47 -9.13 -9.43
CA PRO A 76 2.02 -10.38 -9.98
C PRO A 76 2.52 -10.24 -11.42
N LYS A 77 1.95 -9.33 -12.22
CA LYS A 77 2.34 -9.09 -13.62
C LYS A 77 3.71 -8.42 -13.75
N LEU A 78 4.22 -7.83 -12.66
CA LEU A 78 5.54 -7.21 -12.60
C LEU A 78 6.67 -8.23 -12.37
N TYR A 79 6.31 -9.47 -12.01
CA TYR A 79 7.25 -10.56 -11.81
C TYR A 79 7.41 -11.39 -13.08
N ASN A 80 8.55 -12.07 -13.21
CA ASN A 80 8.72 -13.11 -14.22
C ASN A 80 7.72 -14.26 -13.95
N ARG A 81 7.58 -15.16 -14.93
CA ARG A 81 6.60 -16.25 -14.86
C ARG A 81 6.87 -17.20 -13.68
N GLU A 82 8.13 -17.56 -13.45
CA GLU A 82 8.51 -18.54 -12.42
C GLU A 82 8.20 -18.03 -11.01
N ASP A 83 8.63 -16.82 -10.67
CA ASP A 83 8.38 -16.21 -9.37
C ASP A 83 6.89 -15.96 -9.13
N ARG A 84 6.14 -15.63 -10.20
CA ARG A 84 4.69 -15.42 -10.15
C ARG A 84 3.95 -16.72 -9.85
N GLU A 85 4.26 -17.81 -10.55
CA GLU A 85 3.65 -19.12 -10.34
C GLU A 85 3.97 -19.67 -8.95
N ARG A 86 5.18 -19.39 -8.47
CA ARG A 86 5.65 -19.81 -7.14
C ARG A 86 5.10 -18.94 -6.00
N GLY A 87 4.71 -17.70 -6.27
CA GLY A 87 4.12 -16.77 -5.30
C GLY A 87 5.12 -16.07 -4.37
N TYR A 88 6.43 -16.21 -4.60
CA TYR A 88 7.48 -15.54 -3.83
C TYR A 88 8.76 -15.39 -4.63
N ILE A 89 9.60 -14.43 -4.24
CA ILE A 89 10.98 -14.28 -4.71
C ILE A 89 11.97 -14.72 -3.64
N VAL A 90 13.17 -15.10 -4.06
CA VAL A 90 14.27 -15.42 -3.14
C VAL A 90 15.25 -14.25 -3.15
N SER A 91 15.36 -13.54 -2.02
CA SER A 91 16.24 -12.38 -1.88
C SER A 91 16.92 -12.38 -0.52
N LYS A 92 17.87 -11.47 -0.31
CA LYS A 92 18.63 -11.36 0.94
C LYS A 92 17.97 -10.38 1.91
N ASP A 93 17.93 -10.73 3.18
CA ASP A 93 17.53 -9.79 4.25
C ASP A 93 18.67 -8.81 4.62
N ARG A 94 18.41 -7.92 5.60
CA ARG A 94 19.40 -6.94 6.09
C ARG A 94 20.63 -7.58 6.74
N MET A 95 20.55 -8.86 7.13
CA MET A 95 21.64 -9.65 7.69
C MET A 95 22.30 -10.55 6.64
N ASN A 96 22.01 -10.32 5.35
CA ASN A 96 22.53 -11.08 4.20
C ASN A 96 22.07 -12.55 4.17
N ASN A 97 21.04 -12.92 4.94
CA ASN A 97 20.45 -14.25 4.88
C ASN A 97 19.50 -14.36 3.71
N VAL A 98 19.59 -15.47 2.97
CA VAL A 98 18.66 -15.78 1.89
C VAL A 98 17.31 -16.18 2.49
N ARG A 99 16.25 -15.48 2.09
CA ARG A 99 14.88 -15.74 2.53
C ARG A 99 13.90 -15.65 1.37
N GLN A 100 12.73 -16.25 1.56
CA GLN A 100 11.59 -16.12 0.66
C GLN A 100 10.81 -14.86 1.04
N PHE A 101 10.53 -14.02 0.06
CA PHE A 101 9.68 -12.84 0.20
C PHE A 101 8.43 -13.02 -0.67
N PRO A 102 7.22 -12.91 -0.10
CA PRO A 102 5.98 -12.93 -0.89
C PRO A 102 5.99 -11.83 -1.96
N LEU A 103 5.13 -11.97 -2.97
CA LEU A 103 4.90 -10.92 -3.96
C LEU A 103 4.48 -9.59 -3.28
N MET A 104 4.75 -8.49 -3.97
CA MET A 104 4.37 -7.15 -3.51
C MET A 104 2.87 -7.06 -3.30
N THR A 105 2.50 -6.38 -2.22
CA THR A 105 1.13 -6.08 -1.80
C THR A 105 1.11 -4.66 -1.21
N LEU A 106 -0.05 -4.14 -0.84
CA LEU A 106 -0.18 -2.82 -0.21
C LEU A 106 -0.56 -2.93 1.26
N THR A 107 -0.05 -1.98 2.04
CA THR A 107 -0.59 -1.63 3.34
C THR A 107 -1.24 -0.25 3.28
N ILE A 108 -2.55 -0.18 3.56
CA ILE A 108 -3.34 1.06 3.51
C ILE A 108 -3.92 1.37 4.90
N ALA A 109 -3.30 2.30 5.60
CA ALA A 109 -3.84 2.86 6.84
C ALA A 109 -4.73 4.07 6.54
N VAL A 110 -5.95 4.07 7.06
CA VAL A 110 -6.92 5.17 6.89
C VAL A 110 -7.21 5.80 8.26
N ALA A 111 -6.62 6.96 8.50
CA ALA A 111 -7.03 7.86 9.59
C ALA A 111 -8.27 8.66 9.14
N THR A 112 -9.22 8.88 10.05
CA THR A 112 -10.47 9.56 9.72
C THR A 112 -10.96 10.44 10.86
N ASN A 113 -11.59 11.55 10.48
CA ASN A 113 -12.29 12.49 11.36
C ASN A 113 -13.81 12.26 11.38
N GLU A 114 -14.31 11.13 10.85
CA GLU A 114 -15.75 10.81 10.80
C GLU A 114 -16.42 10.83 12.17
N LYS A 115 -15.68 10.44 13.22
CA LYS A 115 -16.20 10.29 14.58
C LYS A 115 -15.46 11.12 15.63
N ARG A 116 -14.47 11.92 15.22
CA ARG A 116 -13.65 12.74 16.12
C ARG A 116 -13.02 13.91 15.38
N ALA A 117 -12.73 14.99 16.10
CA ALA A 117 -11.92 16.08 15.56
C ALA A 117 -10.45 15.64 15.42
N LEU A 118 -9.81 16.06 14.33
CA LEU A 118 -8.37 15.91 14.10
C LEU A 118 -7.75 17.31 13.93
N ASP A 119 -7.47 17.90 15.08
CA ASP A 119 -7.07 19.28 15.34
C ASP A 119 -5.57 19.54 15.12
N HIS A 120 -4.76 18.49 14.95
CA HIS A 120 -3.35 18.60 14.58
C HIS A 120 -2.92 17.44 13.69
N TYR A 121 -2.11 17.73 12.66
CA TYR A 121 -1.65 16.72 11.69
C TYR A 121 -0.87 15.55 12.33
N ALA A 122 -0.23 15.77 13.48
CA ALA A 122 0.52 14.75 14.20
C ALA A 122 -0.39 13.57 14.59
N LYS A 123 -1.63 13.86 15.02
CA LYS A 123 -2.63 12.82 15.31
C LYS A 123 -2.90 11.94 14.09
N ILE A 124 -3.01 12.53 12.90
CA ILE A 124 -3.23 11.79 11.64
C ILE A 124 -2.05 10.84 11.38
N VAL A 125 -0.83 11.34 11.53
CA VAL A 125 0.41 10.57 11.33
C VAL A 125 0.52 9.43 12.34
N ASP A 126 0.22 9.69 13.61
CA ASP A 126 0.27 8.70 14.69
C ASP A 126 -0.75 7.58 14.45
N ILE A 127 -2.01 7.92 14.16
CA ILE A 127 -3.08 6.96 13.84
C ILE A 127 -2.67 6.09 12.63
N ALA A 128 -2.19 6.72 11.56
CA ALA A 128 -1.78 5.99 10.36
C ALA A 128 -0.59 5.06 10.65
N SER A 129 0.38 5.50 11.46
CA SER A 129 1.58 4.73 11.82
C SER A 129 1.25 3.53 12.70
N GLU A 130 0.36 3.70 13.68
CA GLU A 130 -0.15 2.61 14.52
C GLU A 130 -0.86 1.55 13.69
N ILE A 131 -1.75 1.97 12.78
CA ILE A 131 -2.47 1.06 11.89
C ILE A 131 -1.50 0.34 10.95
N LYS A 132 -0.54 1.05 10.34
CA LYS A 132 0.50 0.43 9.50
C LYS A 132 1.27 -0.64 10.28
N LYS A 133 1.70 -0.31 11.51
CA LYS A 133 2.43 -1.24 12.38
C LYS A 133 1.59 -2.48 12.71
N TYR A 134 0.31 -2.29 13.01
CA TYR A 134 -0.63 -3.38 13.26
C TYR A 134 -0.78 -4.28 12.03
N LEU A 135 -1.09 -3.70 10.85
CA LEU A 135 -1.28 -4.44 9.60
C LEU A 135 -0.03 -5.23 9.19
N LYS A 136 1.17 -4.65 9.35
CA LYS A 136 2.45 -5.30 9.05
C LYS A 136 2.82 -6.39 10.05
N GLY A 137 2.24 -6.38 11.24
CA GLY A 137 2.45 -7.41 12.28
C GLY A 137 1.60 -8.67 12.11
N LEU A 138 0.61 -8.65 11.21
CA LEU A 138 -0.27 -9.81 10.97
C LEU A 138 0.49 -10.93 10.26
N LYS A 139 0.61 -12.09 10.92
CA LYS A 139 1.45 -13.22 10.47
C LYS A 139 0.90 -13.97 9.26
N ASP A 140 -0.42 -13.95 9.06
CA ASP A 140 -1.11 -14.71 8.01
C ASP A 140 -1.72 -13.79 6.93
N ARG A 141 -1.10 -12.63 6.68
CA ARG A 141 -1.57 -11.70 5.65
C ARG A 141 -1.47 -12.33 4.26
N VAL A 142 -2.57 -12.30 3.53
CA VAL A 142 -2.63 -12.69 2.12
C VAL A 142 -3.12 -11.48 1.33
N GLY A 143 -2.35 -11.04 0.35
CA GLY A 143 -2.70 -9.88 -0.46
C GLY A 143 -2.52 -8.55 0.25
N SER A 144 -3.06 -7.51 -0.38
CA SER A 144 -3.08 -6.15 0.11
C SER A 144 -4.09 -5.98 1.24
N MET A 145 -3.70 -5.23 2.27
CA MET A 145 -4.51 -5.02 3.48
C MET A 145 -4.82 -3.55 3.68
N TYR A 146 -6.01 -3.26 4.20
CA TYR A 146 -6.40 -1.93 4.61
C TYR A 146 -7.14 -1.94 5.95
N LEU A 147 -7.05 -0.84 6.68
CA LEU A 147 -7.83 -0.64 7.89
C LEU A 147 -8.19 0.84 8.06
N LYS A 148 -9.49 1.09 8.20
CA LYS A 148 -10.04 2.38 8.62
C LYS A 148 -10.10 2.44 10.13
N ASP A 149 -9.57 3.52 10.69
CA ASP A 149 -9.67 3.78 12.11
C ASP A 149 -11.15 3.89 12.52
N ARG A 150 -11.50 3.22 13.63
CA ARG A 150 -12.86 3.16 14.16
C ARG A 150 -12.94 3.65 15.62
N ARG A 151 -11.85 4.21 16.16
CA ARG A 151 -11.77 4.68 17.55
C ARG A 151 -12.57 5.99 17.70
N LEU A 152 -13.12 6.19 18.89
CA LEU A 152 -14.08 7.27 19.18
C LEU A 152 -13.51 8.45 19.97
N ASP A 153 -12.34 8.27 20.61
CA ASP A 153 -11.61 9.22 21.45
C ASP A 153 -12.43 10.15 22.36
#